data_AF-A0AA35UY27-F1
#
_entry.id   AF-A0AA35UY27-F1
#
_cell.length_a   1.000
_cell.length_b   1.000
_cell.length_c   1.000
_cell.angle_alpha   90.00
_cell.angle_beta   90.00
_cell.angle_gamma   90.00
#
_symmetry.space_group_name_H-M   'P 1'
#
loop_
_entity.id
_entity.type
_entity.pdbx_description
1 polymer ?
#
loop_
_entity_poly.entity_id
_entity_poly.type
_entity_poly.pdbx_seq_one_letter_code
_entity_poly.pdbx_strand_id
1 'polypeptide(L)'
;MASIIGVGIPFGLSSPPHALKTSTRVGGVATQFSHSTRRMVAVKAEVGGINPEIRKSEDKVVDSVVVTELAKPVTPYCRCWRSGTFPLCDGSHVKHNKATGDNVGPLLLKK
;
A
#
# COMPACT_ATOMS: atom_id res chain seq x y z
N MET A 1 -53.76 15.19 -21.84
CA MET A 1 -53.39 16.61 -21.59
C MET A 1 -51.98 16.80 -22.09
N ALA A 2 -51.81 17.58 -23.16
CA ALA A 2 -50.51 17.87 -23.79
C ALA A 2 -49.72 18.89 -22.95
N SER A 3 -48.37 18.81 -22.98
CA SER A 3 -47.55 19.88 -23.58
C SER A 3 -46.04 19.66 -23.38
N ILE A 4 -45.39 19.52 -24.53
CA ILE A 4 -44.01 19.80 -24.95
C ILE A 4 -43.44 21.15 -24.44
N ILE A 5 -42.12 21.23 -24.18
CA ILE A 5 -41.05 22.10 -24.77
C ILE A 5 -39.70 21.55 -24.22
N GLY A 6 -38.61 21.19 -24.91
CA GLY A 6 -38.25 21.22 -26.32
C GLY A 6 -37.19 22.27 -26.68
N VAL A 7 -35.88 22.04 -26.45
CA VAL A 7 -34.71 22.58 -27.20
C VAL A 7 -33.51 21.66 -26.87
N GLY A 8 -32.68 21.06 -27.71
CA GLY A 8 -32.32 21.17 -29.14
C GLY A 8 -30.81 20.85 -29.23
N ILE A 9 -30.35 19.64 -29.62
CA ILE A 9 -29.83 19.22 -30.97
C ILE A 9 -28.41 19.82 -31.30
N PRO A 10 -27.49 19.20 -32.09
CA PRO A 10 -27.46 17.88 -32.74
C PRO A 10 -26.17 17.03 -32.55
N PHE A 11 -26.32 15.75 -32.90
CA PHE A 11 -25.30 14.83 -33.40
C PHE A 11 -24.70 15.28 -34.74
N GLY A 12 -23.41 14.99 -34.98
CA GLY A 12 -22.79 15.10 -36.30
C GLY A 12 -21.70 14.05 -36.50
N LEU A 13 -22.04 13.00 -37.26
CA LEU A 13 -21.13 12.00 -37.80
C LEU A 13 -20.11 12.64 -38.76
N SER A 14 -18.87 12.13 -38.79
CA SER A 14 -18.16 11.89 -40.06
C SER A 14 -16.92 11.02 -39.85
N SER A 15 -16.82 9.93 -40.62
CA SER A 15 -15.64 9.05 -40.73
C SER A 15 -14.79 9.45 -41.96
N PRO A 16 -13.73 8.70 -42.36
CA PRO A 16 -12.38 9.21 -42.63
C PRO A 16 -12.09 9.51 -44.11
N PRO A 17 -10.90 10.05 -44.46
CA PRO A 17 -10.32 9.86 -45.79
C PRO A 17 -9.26 8.75 -45.81
N HIS A 18 -9.42 7.83 -46.75
CA HIS A 18 -8.39 6.89 -47.20
C HIS A 18 -7.39 7.57 -48.17
N ALA A 19 -6.18 7.01 -48.14
CA ALA A 19 -5.15 6.98 -49.20
C ALA A 19 -4.27 8.22 -49.40
N LEU A 20 -2.97 8.08 -49.13
CA LEU A 20 -1.98 7.87 -50.19
C LEU A 20 -0.67 7.33 -49.62
N LYS A 21 -0.15 6.25 -50.21
CA LYS A 21 1.20 5.73 -49.97
C LYS A 21 2.20 6.58 -50.75
N THR A 22 3.31 6.98 -50.13
CA THR A 22 4.52 7.32 -50.89
C THR A 22 5.75 6.76 -50.17
N SER A 23 6.41 5.87 -50.89
CA SER A 23 7.67 5.24 -50.58
C SER A 23 8.80 6.26 -50.55
N THR A 24 9.61 6.28 -49.50
CA THR A 24 11.03 6.65 -49.60
C THR A 24 11.80 5.81 -48.59
N ARG A 25 12.67 4.93 -49.11
CA ARG A 25 13.68 4.21 -48.34
C ARG A 25 14.70 5.22 -47.83
N VAL A 26 14.85 5.33 -46.52
CA VAL A 26 16.12 5.75 -45.89
C VAL A 26 16.37 4.80 -44.73
N GLY A 27 17.50 4.09 -44.80
CA GLY A 27 17.93 3.15 -43.76
C GLY A 27 18.16 3.88 -42.45
N GLY A 28 17.37 3.52 -41.44
CA GLY A 28 17.60 3.88 -40.05
C GLY A 28 18.07 2.64 -39.30
N VAL A 29 19.28 2.70 -38.75
CA VAL A 29 19.85 1.70 -37.84
C VAL A 29 18.87 1.48 -36.69
N ALA A 30 18.37 0.26 -36.53
CA ALA A 30 17.60 -0.14 -35.35
C ALA A 30 18.56 -0.20 -34.15
N THR A 31 18.74 0.91 -33.44
CA THR A 31 19.30 0.88 -32.10
C THR A 31 18.32 0.13 -31.20
N GLN A 32 18.65 -1.13 -30.91
CA GLN A 32 17.99 -1.94 -29.89
C GLN A 32 18.16 -1.21 -28.55
N PHE A 33 17.19 -0.37 -28.18
CA PHE A 33 17.10 0.14 -26.82
C PHE A 33 16.63 -1.01 -25.93
N SER A 34 17.61 -1.80 -25.46
CA SER A 34 17.45 -2.71 -24.34
C SER A 34 16.91 -1.89 -23.17
N HIS A 35 15.59 -1.97 -22.95
CA HIS A 35 14.96 -1.43 -21.76
C HIS A 35 15.43 -2.28 -20.58
N SER A 36 16.61 -1.93 -20.06
CA SER A 36 17.09 -2.41 -18.78
C SER A 36 16.04 -2.03 -17.74
N THR A 37 15.28 -3.02 -17.30
CA THR A 37 14.24 -2.88 -16.28
C THR A 37 14.96 -2.53 -14.98
N ARG A 38 15.07 -1.23 -14.70
CA ARG A 38 15.62 -0.75 -13.43
C ARG A 38 14.74 -1.28 -12.31
N ARG A 39 15.28 -2.20 -11.51
CA ARG A 39 14.65 -2.71 -10.29
C ARG A 39 14.56 -1.57 -9.29
N MET A 40 13.35 -1.03 -9.10
CA MET A 40 13.08 0.01 -8.12
C MET A 40 13.08 -0.60 -6.71
N VAL A 41 13.91 -0.06 -5.81
CA VAL A 41 13.87 -0.36 -4.37
C VAL A 41 13.17 0.81 -3.68
N ALA A 42 12.01 0.55 -3.06
CA ALA A 42 11.32 1.56 -2.29
C ALA A 42 12.07 1.80 -0.97
N VAL A 43 12.59 3.02 -0.78
CA VAL A 43 13.12 3.48 0.52
C VAL A 43 11.99 4.22 1.23
N LYS A 44 11.53 3.67 2.35
CA LYS A 44 10.47 4.28 3.15
C LYS A 44 11.07 5.39 4.02
N ALA A 45 10.77 6.64 3.68
CA ALA A 45 11.04 7.77 4.56
C ALA A 45 10.01 7.75 5.71
N GLU A 46 10.48 7.58 6.94
CA GLU A 46 9.65 7.42 8.13
C GLU A 46 9.10 8.77 8.60
N VAL A 47 8.00 9.26 8.01
CA VAL A 47 7.23 10.38 8.56
C VAL A 47 5.75 10.01 8.56
N GLY A 48 5.27 9.46 9.68
CA GLY A 48 3.84 9.49 10.03
C GLY A 48 3.18 8.20 10.56
N GLY A 49 3.81 7.02 10.46
CA GLY A 49 3.16 5.74 10.82
C GLY A 49 3.79 5.02 12.01
N ILE A 50 2.98 4.59 12.99
CA ILE A 50 3.45 3.77 14.13
C ILE A 50 3.86 2.37 13.67
N ASN A 51 3.06 1.76 12.80
CA ASN A 51 3.29 0.42 12.25
C ASN A 51 4.09 0.52 10.94
N PRO A 52 5.32 -0.01 10.85
CA PRO A 52 6.12 0.03 9.63
C PRO A 52 5.76 -1.09 8.65
N GLU A 53 5.50 -2.30 9.13
CA GLU A 53 5.48 -3.52 8.29
C GLU A 53 4.37 -4.55 8.61
N ILE A 54 3.77 -4.54 9.80
CA ILE A 54 2.85 -5.58 10.24
C ILE A 54 1.51 -5.46 9.48
N ARG A 55 1.10 -6.53 8.78
CA ARG A 55 -0.25 -6.70 8.19
C ARG A 55 -0.76 -5.49 7.39
N LYS A 56 0.07 -4.92 6.51
CA LYS A 56 -0.23 -3.71 5.71
C LYS A 56 -1.33 -3.85 4.67
N SER A 57 -1.74 -5.07 4.36
CA SER A 57 -2.90 -5.35 3.51
C SER A 57 -4.24 -5.11 4.21
N GLU A 58 -4.25 -4.97 5.53
CA GLU A 58 -5.46 -4.75 6.31
C GLU A 58 -5.67 -3.26 6.59
N ASP A 59 -6.86 -2.75 6.32
CA ASP A 59 -7.23 -1.37 6.60
C ASP A 59 -7.12 -1.04 8.10
N LYS A 60 -7.43 -2.04 8.95
CA LYS A 60 -7.35 -1.94 10.40
C LYS A 60 -6.95 -3.28 11.01
N VAL A 61 -5.73 -3.34 11.55
CA VAL A 61 -5.22 -4.51 12.25
C VAL A 61 -5.78 -4.55 13.68
N VAL A 62 -6.51 -5.62 14.01
CA VAL A 62 -7.10 -5.89 15.33
C VAL A 62 -6.82 -7.34 15.73
N ASP A 63 -6.50 -7.56 17.01
CA ASP A 63 -6.30 -8.89 17.60
C ASP A 63 -7.23 -9.06 18.80
N SER A 64 -7.97 -10.17 18.82
CA SER A 64 -8.90 -10.54 19.89
C SER A 64 -8.35 -11.74 20.65
N VAL A 65 -8.44 -11.69 21.98
CA VAL A 65 -7.91 -12.73 22.87
C VAL A 65 -8.95 -13.04 23.93
N VAL A 66 -9.30 -14.31 24.05
CA VAL A 66 -10.16 -14.78 25.15
C VAL A 66 -9.27 -15.03 26.37
N VAL A 67 -9.49 -14.27 27.44
CA VAL A 67 -8.61 -14.28 28.64
C VAL A 67 -8.54 -15.66 29.30
N THR A 68 -9.59 -16.48 29.18
CA THR A 68 -9.65 -17.83 29.76
C THR A 68 -8.67 -18.80 29.11
N GLU A 69 -8.30 -18.56 27.85
CA GLU A 69 -7.40 -19.42 27.04
C GLU A 69 -5.92 -19.12 27.29
N LEU A 70 -5.60 -18.13 28.12
CA LEU A 70 -4.22 -17.83 28.47
C LEU A 70 -3.62 -18.96 29.31
N ALA A 71 -2.56 -19.58 28.77
CA ALA A 71 -1.82 -20.66 29.42
C ALA A 71 -0.86 -20.14 30.51
N LYS A 72 -0.33 -18.93 30.35
CA LYS A 72 0.65 -18.34 31.28
C LYS A 72 -0.04 -17.43 32.30
N PRO A 73 0.43 -17.37 33.55
CA PRO A 73 -0.09 -16.43 34.56
C PRO A 73 -0.02 -14.97 34.13
N VAL A 74 1.00 -14.62 33.33
CA VAL A 74 1.17 -13.30 32.74
C VAL A 74 1.56 -13.46 31.27
N THR A 75 0.79 -12.85 30.37
CA THR A 75 1.06 -12.84 28.94
C THR A 75 1.24 -11.41 28.43
N PRO A 76 2.43 -11.05 27.91
CA PRO A 76 2.70 -9.70 27.43
C PRO A 76 2.28 -9.51 25.96
N TYR A 77 1.46 -8.51 25.68
CA TYR A 77 1.00 -8.12 24.35
C TYR A 77 1.71 -6.87 23.85
N CYS A 78 2.08 -6.86 22.57
CA CYS A 78 2.82 -5.79 21.94
C CYS A 78 1.97 -4.53 21.74
N ARG A 79 2.57 -3.36 22.01
CA ARG A 79 2.00 -2.05 21.67
C ARG A 79 2.91 -1.18 20.79
N CYS A 80 4.15 -1.63 20.56
CA CYS A 80 5.14 -0.86 19.80
C CYS A 80 5.14 -1.15 18.30
N TRP A 81 4.41 -2.17 17.82
CA TRP A 81 4.40 -2.58 16.41
C TRP A 81 5.80 -2.93 15.85
N ARG A 82 6.71 -3.41 16.71
CA ARG A 82 8.06 -3.88 16.33
C ARG A 82 8.31 -5.36 16.66
N SER A 83 7.33 -6.05 17.24
CA SER A 83 7.49 -7.44 17.64
C SER A 83 7.47 -8.36 16.44
N GLY A 84 8.44 -9.27 16.36
CA GLY A 84 8.46 -10.34 15.36
C GLY A 84 7.42 -11.43 15.63
N THR A 85 6.88 -11.51 16.85
CA THR A 85 5.81 -12.44 17.25
C THR A 85 4.49 -11.72 17.51
N PHE A 86 4.27 -10.57 16.85
CA PHE A 86 3.02 -9.81 16.96
C PHE A 86 1.80 -10.72 16.76
N PRO A 87 0.81 -10.70 17.67
CA PRO A 87 0.50 -9.64 18.65
C PRO A 87 1.21 -9.74 20.01
N LEU A 88 2.03 -10.76 20.24
CA LEU A 88 2.78 -10.93 21.50
C LEU A 88 3.99 -10.00 21.57
N CYS A 89 4.44 -9.69 22.78
CA CYS A 89 5.68 -8.94 23.00
C CYS A 89 6.89 -9.87 23.07
N ASP A 90 7.89 -9.60 22.24
CA ASP A 90 9.20 -10.28 22.19
C ASP A 90 10.34 -9.45 22.80
N GLY A 91 10.06 -8.24 23.30
CA GLY A 91 11.05 -7.32 23.84
C GLY A 91 11.58 -6.28 22.84
N SER A 92 11.12 -6.29 21.58
CA SER A 92 11.58 -5.34 20.55
C SER A 92 11.31 -3.87 20.87
N HIS A 93 10.37 -3.57 21.80
CA HIS A 93 10.16 -2.22 22.32
C HIS A 93 11.42 -1.62 22.97
N VAL A 94 12.29 -2.43 23.58
CA VAL A 94 13.54 -1.94 24.20
C VAL A 94 14.48 -1.36 23.15
N LYS A 95 14.65 -2.05 22.02
CA LYS A 95 15.47 -1.59 20.90
C LYS A 95 14.89 -0.32 20.28
N HIS A 96 13.57 -0.28 20.09
CA HIS A 96 12.85 0.90 19.61
C HIS A 96 13.09 2.10 20.52
N ASN A 97 12.78 1.98 21.82
CA ASN A 97 12.95 3.04 22.81
C ASN A 97 14.39 3.58 22.83
N LYS A 98 15.40 2.70 22.78
CA LYS A 98 16.81 3.11 22.75
C LYS A 98 17.17 3.88 21.47
N ALA A 99 16.61 3.50 20.33
CA ALA A 99 16.92 4.12 19.04
C ALA A 99 16.19 5.45 18.81
N THR A 100 14.96 5.59 19.34
CA THR A 100 14.09 6.76 19.09
C THR A 100 13.98 7.70 20.28
N GLY A 101 14.41 7.29 21.48
CA GLY A 101 14.15 8.02 22.73
C GLY A 101 12.71 7.85 23.25
N ASP A 102 11.97 6.87 22.73
CA ASP A 102 10.59 6.57 23.13
C ASP A 102 10.53 5.78 24.47
N ASN A 103 9.33 5.63 25.03
CA ASN A 103 9.09 5.01 26.33
C ASN A 103 7.94 3.99 26.33
N VAL A 104 7.66 3.36 25.18
CA VAL A 104 6.58 2.37 25.05
C VAL A 104 6.92 1.03 25.71
N GLY A 105 5.89 0.28 26.10
CA GLY A 105 6.01 -1.05 26.69
C GLY A 105 4.76 -1.92 26.47
N PRO A 106 4.83 -3.22 26.78
CA PRO A 106 3.74 -4.16 26.52
C PRO A 106 2.53 -3.94 27.44
N LEU A 107 1.38 -4.48 27.05
CA LEU A 107 0.24 -4.70 27.93
C LEU A 107 0.39 -6.08 28.59
N LEU A 108 0.38 -6.15 29.91
CA LEU A 108 0.48 -7.42 30.64
C LEU A 108 -0.92 -7.91 31.00
N LEU A 109 -1.36 -9.00 30.36
CA LEU A 109 -2.60 -9.68 30.74
C LEU A 109 -2.29 -10.71 31.82
N LYS A 110 -2.99 -10.61 32.95
CA LYS A 110 -2.89 -11.56 34.07
C LYS A 110 -4.17 -12.38 34.17
N LYS A 111 -4.03 -13.67 34.44
CA LYS A 111 -5.15 -14.58 34.69
C LYS A 111 -5.65 -14.46 36.12
#